data_AF-A0A923PN31-F1
#
_entry.id   AF-A0A923PN31-F1
#
_cell.length_a   1.000
_cell.length_b   1.000
_cell.length_c   1.000
_cell.angle_alpha   90.00
_cell.angle_beta   90.00
_cell.angle_gamma   90.00
#
_symmetry.space_group_name_H-M   'P 1'
#
loop_
_entity.id
_entity.type
_entity.pdbx_description
1 polymer ?
#
loop_
_entity_poly.entity_id
_entity_poly.type
_entity_poly.pdbx_seq_one_letter_code
_entity_poly.pdbx_strand_id
1 'polypeptide(L)'
;MKMTMHIDGDVLDRVMKITGAKTKTEAVEIALNEMARRHKMKELFTAGLGLTPEELKASFDPASYPEEPQPMMLAAKEQAPNGQPDPAR
;
A
#
# COMPACT_ATOMS: atom_id res chain seq x y z
N MET A 1 24.73 -11.52 -8.94
CA MET A 1 25.86 -12.12 -8.18
C MET A 1 25.36 -13.44 -7.58
N LYS A 2 26.18 -14.52 -7.56
CA LYS A 2 25.78 -15.83 -7.01
C LYS A 2 26.34 -15.98 -5.60
N MET A 3 25.50 -16.38 -4.66
CA MET A 3 25.86 -16.64 -3.27
C MET A 3 25.14 -17.89 -2.75
N THR A 4 25.65 -18.51 -1.70
CA THR A 4 25.03 -19.65 -1.03
C THR A 4 24.78 -19.28 0.43
N MET A 5 23.55 -19.49 0.91
CA MET A 5 23.15 -19.23 2.29
C MET A 5 22.13 -20.28 2.74
N HIS A 6 22.07 -20.51 4.05
CA HIS A 6 21.01 -21.31 4.65
C HIS A 6 19.80 -20.43 4.98
N ILE A 7 18.62 -20.88 4.58
CA ILE A 7 17.33 -20.25 4.90
C ILE A 7 16.41 -21.36 5.40
N ASP A 8 15.63 -21.06 6.43
CA ASP A 8 14.55 -21.93 6.89
C ASP A 8 13.55 -22.17 5.75
N GLY A 9 13.26 -23.44 5.46
CA GLY A 9 12.36 -23.84 4.38
C GLY A 9 10.93 -23.32 4.58
N ASP A 10 10.43 -23.30 5.81
CA ASP A 10 9.07 -22.84 6.11
C ASP A 10 8.95 -21.33 5.89
N VAL A 11 10.01 -20.58 6.18
CA VAL A 11 10.08 -19.14 5.89
C VAL A 11 10.01 -18.91 4.39
N LEU A 12 10.82 -19.63 3.61
CA LEU A 12 10.87 -19.48 2.16
C LEU A 12 9.53 -19.85 1.51
N ASP A 13 8.91 -20.94 1.96
CA ASP A 13 7.60 -21.38 1.48
C ASP A 13 6.50 -20.36 1.77
N ARG A 14 6.51 -19.74 2.96
CA ARG A 14 5.58 -18.64 3.28
C ARG A 14 5.81 -17.44 2.37
N VAL A 15 7.06 -17.04 2.14
CA VAL A 15 7.39 -15.93 1.23
C VAL A 15 6.86 -16.23 -0.17
N MET A 16 7.13 -17.42 -0.72
CA MET A 16 6.64 -17.83 -2.03
C MET A 16 5.12 -17.78 -2.14
N LYS A 17 4.39 -18.25 -1.11
CA LYS A 17 2.92 -18.19 -1.07
C LYS A 17 2.38 -16.77 -1.04
N ILE A 18 3.00 -15.87 -0.27
CA ILE A 18 2.56 -14.48 -0.14
C ILE A 18 2.86 -13.67 -1.40
N THR A 19 4.02 -13.89 -2.03
CA THR A 19 4.46 -13.11 -3.19
C THR A 19 4.00 -13.69 -4.52
N GLY A 20 3.64 -14.97 -4.56
CA GLY A 20 3.34 -15.68 -5.81
C GLY A 20 4.58 -16.04 -6.63
N ALA A 21 5.78 -15.92 -6.06
CA ALA A 21 7.03 -16.23 -6.75
C ALA A 21 7.07 -17.70 -7.21
N LYS A 22 7.48 -17.91 -8.46
CA LYS A 22 7.55 -19.24 -9.08
C LYS A 22 8.84 -19.97 -8.73
N THR A 23 9.89 -19.22 -8.35
CA THR A 23 11.19 -19.78 -8.00
C THR A 23 11.68 -19.26 -6.65
N LYS A 24 12.56 -20.05 -6.00
CA LYS A 24 13.19 -19.67 -4.72
C LYS A 24 14.00 -18.38 -4.84
N THR A 25 14.73 -18.21 -5.94
CA THR A 25 15.54 -17.02 -6.20
C THR A 25 14.67 -15.77 -6.31
N GLU A 26 13.59 -15.85 -7.08
CA GLU A 26 12.61 -14.76 -7.24
C GLU A 26 11.96 -14.41 -5.90
N ALA A 27 11.62 -15.40 -5.09
CA ALA A 27 11.04 -15.17 -3.76
C ALA A 27 11.99 -14.39 -2.85
N VAL A 28 13.28 -14.75 -2.85
CA VAL A 28 14.32 -14.04 -2.08
C VAL A 28 14.53 -12.63 -2.62
N GLU A 29 14.58 -12.46 -3.94
CA GLU A 29 14.72 -11.15 -4.58
C GLU A 29 13.57 -10.20 -4.22
N ILE A 30 12.32 -10.68 -4.33
CA ILE A 30 11.14 -9.90 -3.96
C ILE A 30 11.19 -9.55 -2.47
N ALA A 31 11.50 -10.50 -1.60
CA ALA A 31 11.54 -10.27 -0.16
C ALA A 31 12.57 -9.20 0.24
N LEU A 32 13.78 -9.27 -0.32
CA LEU A 32 14.85 -8.30 -0.03
C LEU A 32 14.49 -6.90 -0.54
N ASN A 33 13.99 -6.80 -1.77
CA ASN A 33 13.55 -5.52 -2.34
C ASN A 33 12.40 -4.92 -1.54
N GLU A 34 11.43 -5.73 -1.12
CA GLU A 34 10.28 -5.25 -0.34
C GLU A 34 10.71 -4.75 1.04
N MET A 35 11.66 -5.42 1.71
CA MET A 35 12.18 -4.94 2.99
C MET A 35 12.91 -3.60 2.84
N ALA A 36 13.76 -3.46 1.82
CA ALA A 36 14.43 -2.20 1.51
C ALA A 36 13.41 -1.09 1.19
N ARG A 37 12.39 -1.38 0.37
CA ARG A 37 11.33 -0.45 0.01
C ARG A 37 10.55 0.04 1.23
N ARG A 38 10.15 -0.86 2.14
CA ARG A 38 9.44 -0.51 3.38
C ARG A 38 10.28 0.38 4.28
N HIS A 39 11.57 0.08 4.43
CA HIS A 39 12.48 0.94 5.18
C HIS A 39 12.56 2.33 4.55
N LYS A 40 12.75 2.42 3.22
CA LYS A 40 12.84 3.71 2.54
C LYS A 40 11.54 4.51 2.64
N MET A 41 10.38 3.86 2.53
CA MET A 41 9.09 4.53 2.76
C MET A 41 9.00 5.13 4.16
N LYS A 42 9.38 4.36 5.19
CA LYS A 42 9.36 4.85 6.57
C LYS A 42 10.28 6.07 6.74
N GLU A 43 11.47 6.02 6.17
CA GLU A 43 12.43 7.13 6.19
C GLU A 43 11.84 8.39 5.54
N LEU A 44 11.29 8.28 4.33
CA LEU A 44 10.68 9.40 3.61
C LEU A 44 9.48 9.99 4.35
N PHE A 45 8.59 9.14 4.88
CA PHE A 45 7.42 9.60 5.63
C PHE A 45 7.78 10.22 6.98
N THR A 46 8.85 9.74 7.62
CA THR A 46 9.33 10.33 8.87
C THR A 46 10.03 11.67 8.62
N ALA A 47 10.76 11.81 7.52
CA ALA A 47 11.38 13.08 7.14
C ALA A 47 10.35 14.18 6.85
N GLY A 48 9.16 13.80 6.37
CA GLY A 48 8.11 14.73 6.01
C GLY A 48 8.46 15.54 4.76
N LEU A 49 7.70 16.60 4.51
CA LEU A 49 7.90 17.45 3.32
C LEU A 49 8.89 18.59 3.57
N GLY A 50 9.42 18.72 4.79
CA GLY A 50 10.26 19.86 5.19
C GLY A 50 9.52 21.21 5.21
N LEU A 51 8.18 21.18 5.18
CA LEU A 51 7.31 22.35 5.18
C LEU A 51 6.66 22.54 6.54
N THR A 52 6.49 23.80 6.93
CA THR A 52 5.59 24.19 8.02
C THR A 52 4.13 23.97 7.63
N PRO A 53 3.18 23.90 8.60
CA PRO A 53 1.76 23.81 8.30
C PRO A 53 1.24 24.94 7.40
N GLU A 54 1.78 26.15 7.52
CA GLU A 54 1.42 27.32 6.74
C GLU A 54 1.91 27.22 5.30
N GLU A 55 3.17 26.83 5.10
CA GLU A 55 3.74 26.59 3.76
C GLU A 55 3.03 25.44 3.05
N LEU A 56 2.68 24.38 3.81
CA LEU A 56 1.91 23.27 3.26
C LEU A 56 0.54 23.72 2.76
N LYS A 57 -0.17 24.56 3.54
CA LYS A 57 -1.46 25.15 3.11
C LYS A 57 -1.29 26.04 1.88
N ALA A 58 -0.24 26.84 1.84
CA ALA A 58 0.05 27.72 0.70
C ALA A 58 0.46 26.96 -0.57
N SER A 59 0.99 25.73 -0.43
CA SER A 59 1.37 24.89 -1.57
C SER A 59 0.18 24.26 -2.31
N PHE A 60 -1.02 24.29 -1.71
CA PHE A 60 -2.22 23.75 -2.31
C PHE A 60 -2.79 24.71 -3.36
N ASP A 61 -2.92 24.29 -4.61
CA ASP A 61 -3.60 25.04 -5.66
C ASP A 61 -5.13 24.88 -5.52
N PRO A 62 -5.89 25.94 -5.18
CA PRO A 62 -7.33 25.87 -5.05
C PRO A 62 -8.06 25.39 -6.32
N ALA A 63 -7.48 25.60 -7.51
CA ALA A 63 -8.03 25.10 -8.77
C ALA A 63 -7.96 23.57 -8.91
N SER A 64 -7.28 22.89 -7.99
CA SER A 64 -7.21 21.43 -7.93
C SER A 64 -8.50 20.77 -7.46
N TYR A 65 -9.40 21.52 -6.79
CA TYR A 65 -10.74 21.02 -6.47
C TYR A 65 -11.72 21.36 -7.59
N PRO A 66 -12.52 20.39 -8.08
CA PRO A 66 -13.64 20.70 -8.95
C PRO A 66 -14.66 21.60 -8.21
N GLU A 67 -15.12 22.67 -8.86
CA GLU A 67 -16.17 23.58 -8.37
C GLU A 67 -17.47 22.83 -8.04
N GLU A 68 -17.74 21.73 -8.75
CA GLU A 68 -18.87 20.86 -8.47
C GLU A 68 -18.47 19.77 -7.46
N PRO A 69 -19.26 19.56 -6.39
CA PRO A 69 -19.04 18.44 -5.49
C PRO A 69 -19.16 17.15 -6.30
N GLN A 70 -18.00 16.55 -6.60
CA GLN A 70 -17.94 15.21 -7.15
C GLN A 70 -18.73 14.31 -6.18
N PRO A 71 -19.59 13.41 -6.69
CA PRO A 71 -20.25 12.44 -5.83
C PRO A 71 -19.15 11.65 -5.12
N MET A 72 -18.92 11.96 -3.85
CA MET A 72 -18.01 11.22 -3.00
C MET A 72 -18.51 9.79 -3.04
N MET A 73 -17.75 8.87 -3.66
CA MET A 73 -18.03 7.45 -3.49
C MET A 73 -17.86 7.17 -2.00
N LEU A 74 -18.97 7.20 -1.27
CA LEU A 74 -19.03 6.72 0.09
C LEU A 74 -18.42 5.31 0.04
N ALA A 75 -17.39 5.08 0.85
CA ALA A 75 -16.86 3.74 1.04
C ALA A 75 -18.05 2.79 1.25
N ALA A 76 -18.06 1.67 0.54
CA ALA A 76 -19.16 0.71 0.58
C ALA A 76 -19.51 0.45 2.04
N LYS A 77 -20.74 0.82 2.45
CA LYS A 77 -21.27 0.45 3.76
C LYS A 77 -21.14 -1.07 3.87
N GLU A 78 -20.61 -1.56 4.98
CA GLU A 78 -20.61 -2.99 5.28
C GLU A 78 -22.02 -3.54 5.05
N GLN A 79 -22.12 -4.52 4.16
CA GLN A 79 -23.38 -5.15 3.84
C GLN A 79 -23.94 -5.76 5.13
N ALA A 80 -25.16 -5.34 5.52
CA ALA A 80 -25.83 -5.92 6.68
C ALA A 80 -25.89 -7.45 6.51
N PRO A 81 -25.72 -8.24 7.60
CA PRO A 81 -25.46 -9.68 7.51
C PRO A 81 -26.61 -10.51 6.91
N ASN A 82 -27.76 -9.90 6.64
CA ASN A 82 -28.96 -10.60 6.19
C ASN A 82 -29.44 -9.95 4.90
N GLY A 83 -29.10 -10.56 3.76
CA GLY A 83 -29.36 -10.06 2.40
C GLY A 83 -30.84 -9.89 2.04
N GLN A 84 -31.49 -8.86 2.58
CA GLN A 84 -32.75 -8.37 2.05
C GLN A 84 -32.51 -7.23 1.05
N PRO A 85 -33.12 -7.27 -0.14
CA PRO A 85 -33.00 -6.20 -1.13
C PRO A 85 -33.74 -4.95 -0.66
N ASP A 86 -33.16 -3.80 -0.99
CA ASP A 86 -33.67 -2.45 -0.73
C ASP A 86 -35.06 -2.27 -1.38
N PRO A 87 -36.12 -1.88 -0.63
CA PRO A 87 -37.47 -1.74 -1.15
C PRO A 87 -37.66 -0.56 -2.14
N ALA A 88 -36.58 0.12 -2.54
CA ALA A 88 -36.61 1.23 -3.49
C ALA A 88 -36.08 0.89 -4.91
N ARG A 89 -36.03 -0.40 -5.30
CA ARG A 89 -35.84 -0.80 -6.71
C ARG A 89 -36.90 -1.79 -7.18
#